data_AF-A0A1I2SB85-F1
#
_entry.id   AF-A0A1I2SB85-F1
#
_cell.length_a   1.000
_cell.length_b   1.000
_cell.length_c   1.000
_cell.angle_alpha   90.00
_cell.angle_beta   90.00
_cell.angle_gamma   90.00
#
_symmetry.space_group_name_H-M   'P 1'
#
loop_
_entity.id
_entity.type
_entity.pdbx_description
1 polymer ?
#
loop_
_entity_poly.entity_id
_entity_poly.type
_entity_poly.pdbx_seq_one_letter_code
_entity_poly.pdbx_strand_id
1 'polypeptide(L)'
;MSSSLPAQVHEVTDTYLRLVDAAVPGLVDGLYLHGSTALGDFCPGHSDIDFVALTPHRPADAEVAALASVHKELDRLHPRPYFDGAYLLSADLAADPDLCPDVPACHEATFEPSGHRMVSLVTWHELHEYGVAVRGPAIGKLDVWTDEATLLANTRTNLRTYWKRWVGDLDRLTETAPDRAVDPWFVEWCVLGSVRLHALLVTGRLHSKGGAGRWAVEVEAFGPRWRPILTEALRIRSDDDGPSAYADLRHRLRDTRDFLAAVVAANEV
;
A
#
# COMPACT_ATOMS: atom_id res chain seq x y z
N MET A 1 0.09 15.97 15.01
CA MET A 1 1.54 16.20 15.06
C MET A 1 2.08 15.79 13.70
N SER A 2 2.70 16.69 12.95
CA SER A 2 3.36 16.32 11.69
C SER A 2 4.58 15.47 12.06
N SER A 3 4.50 14.15 11.92
CA SER A 3 5.72 13.33 11.94
C SER A 3 6.51 13.73 10.70
N SER A 4 7.77 14.13 10.88
CA SER A 4 8.69 14.29 9.75
C SER A 4 8.76 12.99 8.97
N LEU A 5 8.79 13.05 7.63
CA LEU A 5 8.98 11.86 6.82
C LEU A 5 10.32 11.18 7.19
N PRO A 6 10.43 9.84 7.08
CA PRO A 6 11.69 9.16 7.26
C PRO A 6 12.78 9.71 6.32
N ALA A 7 14.04 9.71 6.77
CA ALA A 7 15.15 10.28 5.99
C ALA A 7 15.29 9.65 4.59
N GLN A 8 15.11 8.33 4.50
CA GLN A 8 15.13 7.61 3.22
C GLN A 8 14.02 8.06 2.28
N VAL A 9 12.82 8.36 2.80
CA VAL A 9 11.71 8.88 1.99
C VAL A 9 12.06 10.24 1.42
N HIS A 10 12.61 11.14 2.25
CA HIS A 10 13.10 12.45 1.80
C HIS A 10 14.16 12.31 0.69
N GLU A 11 15.15 11.43 0.87
CA GLU A 11 16.24 11.23 -0.09
C GLU A 11 15.72 10.76 -1.46
N VAL A 12 14.82 9.79 -1.48
CA VAL A 12 14.23 9.26 -2.72
C VAL A 12 13.36 10.33 -3.39
N THR A 13 12.50 11.02 -2.63
CA THR A 13 11.64 12.07 -3.21
C THR A 13 12.44 13.25 -3.74
N ASP A 14 13.50 13.68 -3.05
CA ASP A 14 14.37 14.76 -3.52
C ASP A 14 15.13 14.36 -4.77
N THR A 15 15.60 13.11 -4.84
CA THR A 15 16.25 12.56 -6.03
C THR A 15 15.29 12.53 -7.20
N TYR A 16 14.07 12.01 -7.00
CA TYR A 16 13.02 12.00 -8.02
C TYR A 16 12.70 13.41 -8.52
N LEU A 17 12.47 14.36 -7.61
CA LEU A 17 12.13 15.74 -7.97
C LEU A 17 13.24 16.41 -8.77
N ARG A 18 14.52 16.22 -8.42
CA ARG A 18 15.63 16.73 -9.23
C ARG A 18 15.68 16.11 -10.63
N LEU A 19 15.45 14.79 -10.73
CA LEU A 19 15.49 14.09 -12.01
C LEU A 19 14.33 14.54 -12.92
N VAL A 20 13.11 14.62 -12.39
CA VAL A 20 11.94 15.02 -13.17
C VAL A 20 12.01 16.49 -13.58
N ASP A 21 12.50 17.38 -12.71
CA ASP A 21 12.66 18.80 -13.04
C ASP A 21 13.74 19.04 -14.11
N ALA A 22 14.78 18.20 -14.15
CA ALA A 22 15.81 18.26 -15.18
C ALA A 22 15.32 17.71 -16.52
N ALA A 23 14.50 16.65 -16.50
CA ALA A 23 14.03 15.97 -17.70
C ALA A 23 12.81 16.66 -18.34
N VAL A 24 11.84 17.10 -17.52
CA VAL A 24 10.57 17.70 -17.96
C VAL A 24 10.16 18.85 -17.02
N PRO A 25 10.83 20.01 -17.12
CA PRO A 25 10.62 21.12 -16.20
C PRO A 25 9.15 21.56 -16.11
N GLY A 26 8.62 21.62 -14.90
CA GLY A 26 7.26 22.12 -14.63
C GLY A 26 6.13 21.10 -14.88
N LEU A 27 6.44 19.87 -15.29
CA LEU A 27 5.41 18.84 -15.48
C LEU A 27 4.80 18.37 -14.16
N VAL A 28 5.62 18.22 -13.11
CA VAL A 28 5.16 17.81 -11.77
C VAL A 28 5.03 19.04 -10.88
N ASP A 29 3.81 19.57 -10.79
CA ASP A 29 3.49 20.75 -9.97
C ASP A 29 3.00 20.40 -8.56
N GLY A 30 2.64 19.13 -8.33
CA GLY A 30 2.34 18.56 -7.04
C GLY A 30 2.92 17.15 -6.89
N LEU A 31 3.43 16.83 -5.70
CA LEU A 31 3.87 15.48 -5.33
C LEU A 31 3.37 15.19 -3.92
N TYR A 32 2.52 14.19 -3.82
CA TYR A 32 1.84 13.79 -2.59
C TYR A 32 2.14 12.35 -2.28
N LEU A 33 2.44 12.04 -1.03
CA LEU A 33 2.66 10.68 -0.57
C LEU A 33 1.43 10.16 0.17
N HIS A 34 1.16 8.88 0.00
CA HIS A 34 0.12 8.16 0.73
C HIS A 34 0.65 6.83 1.29
N GLY A 35 -0.24 5.90 1.65
CA GLY A 35 0.14 4.58 2.14
C GLY A 35 0.97 4.64 3.41
N SER A 36 1.97 3.76 3.50
CA SER A 36 2.76 3.58 4.74
C SER A 36 3.49 4.84 5.19
N THR A 37 3.93 5.68 4.25
CA THR A 37 4.63 6.93 4.54
C THR A 37 3.72 7.95 5.24
N ALA A 38 2.51 8.15 4.71
CA ALA A 38 1.50 9.05 5.23
C ALA A 38 0.87 8.53 6.54
N LEU A 39 0.68 7.22 6.65
CA LEU A 39 0.11 6.58 7.84
C LEU A 39 1.13 6.41 8.99
N GLY A 40 2.37 6.88 8.83
CA GLY A 40 3.41 6.81 9.87
C GLY A 40 3.87 5.39 10.19
N ASP A 41 3.83 4.49 9.21
CA ASP A 41 4.13 3.06 9.35
C ASP A 41 5.09 2.59 8.25
N PHE A 42 5.92 3.49 7.72
CA PHE A 42 6.99 3.17 6.78
C PHE A 42 8.10 2.38 7.49
N CYS A 43 8.36 1.17 6.98
CA CYS A 43 9.40 0.27 7.46
C CYS A 43 10.44 0.06 6.35
N PRO A 44 11.70 0.51 6.53
CA PRO A 44 12.77 0.26 5.57
C PRO A 44 12.88 -1.23 5.22
N GLY A 45 13.08 -1.55 3.95
CA GLY A 45 13.15 -2.94 3.45
C GLY A 45 11.80 -3.63 3.25
N HIS A 46 10.71 -3.12 3.84
CA HIS A 46 9.37 -3.71 3.76
C HIS A 46 8.32 -2.82 3.11
N SER A 47 8.57 -1.52 3.07
CA SER A 47 7.63 -0.51 2.57
C SER A 47 8.16 0.12 1.30
N ASP A 48 7.23 0.38 0.38
CA ASP A 48 7.45 1.22 -0.77
C ASP A 48 7.07 2.67 -0.45
N ILE A 49 7.39 3.60 -1.35
CA ILE A 49 6.97 5.00 -1.30
C ILE A 49 5.86 5.18 -2.32
N ASP A 50 4.63 5.25 -1.82
CA ASP A 50 3.44 5.44 -2.63
C ASP A 50 3.21 6.94 -2.90
N PHE A 51 3.06 7.33 -4.16
CA PHE A 51 2.89 8.72 -4.58
C PHE A 51 1.70 8.95 -5.53
N VAL A 52 1.20 10.17 -5.51
CA VAL A 52 0.44 10.78 -6.60
C VAL A 52 1.15 12.05 -7.03
N ALA A 53 1.46 12.14 -8.33
CA ALA A 53 2.02 13.32 -8.95
C ALA A 53 0.92 14.06 -9.70
N LEU A 54 0.75 15.35 -9.42
CA LEU A 54 -0.13 16.21 -10.19
C LEU A 54 0.61 16.85 -11.34
N THR A 55 -0.04 16.83 -12.50
CA THR A 55 0.43 17.46 -13.72
C THR A 55 -0.59 18.51 -14.22
N PRO A 56 -0.13 19.58 -14.88
CA PRO A 56 -1.04 20.65 -15.35
C PRO A 56 -1.86 20.23 -16.57
N HIS A 57 -1.41 19.20 -17.30
CA HIS A 57 -2.07 18.57 -18.43
C HIS A 57 -1.77 17.07 -18.43
N ARG A 58 -2.49 16.30 -19.24
CA ARG A 58 -2.10 14.91 -19.54
C ARG A 58 -0.68 14.91 -20.15
N PRO A 59 0.26 14.12 -19.64
CA PRO A 59 1.59 14.04 -20.24
C PRO A 59 1.51 13.60 -21.70
N ALA A 60 2.17 14.33 -22.59
CA ALA A 60 2.32 13.95 -24.00
C ALA A 60 3.36 12.82 -24.16
N ASP A 61 3.39 12.14 -25.30
CA ASP A 61 4.28 10.99 -25.55
C ASP A 61 5.76 11.25 -25.21
N ALA A 62 6.27 12.45 -25.53
CA ALA A 62 7.65 12.83 -25.22
C ALA A 62 7.87 12.96 -23.70
N GLU A 63 6.88 13.47 -22.98
CA GLU A 63 6.92 13.62 -21.52
C GLU A 63 6.80 12.26 -20.85
N VAL A 64 5.90 11.40 -21.33
CA VAL A 64 5.77 10.00 -20.87
C VAL A 64 7.09 9.23 -21.04
N ALA A 65 7.76 9.38 -22.19
CA ALA A 65 9.07 8.76 -22.44
C ALA A 65 10.15 9.31 -21.49
N ALA A 66 10.10 10.60 -21.17
CA ALA A 66 11.00 11.21 -20.20
C ALA A 66 10.73 10.73 -18.77
N LEU A 67 9.46 10.59 -18.36
CA LEU A 67 9.06 10.01 -17.08
C LEU A 67 9.55 8.56 -16.94
N ALA A 68 9.43 7.75 -17.99
CA ALA A 68 9.98 6.39 -18.02
C ALA A 68 11.50 6.39 -17.78
N SER A 69 12.21 7.34 -18.39
CA SER A 69 13.66 7.49 -18.22
C SER A 69 14.04 7.95 -16.82
N VAL A 70 13.25 8.85 -16.23
CA VAL A 70 13.41 9.32 -14.84
C VAL A 70 13.23 8.16 -13.86
N HIS A 71 12.16 7.37 -14.00
CA HIS A 71 11.91 6.22 -13.13
C HIS A 71 12.99 5.15 -13.25
N LYS A 72 13.49 4.90 -14.47
CA LYS A 72 14.63 4.00 -14.68
C LYS A 72 15.90 4.49 -13.98
N GLU A 73 16.18 5.78 -14.04
CA GLU A 73 17.35 6.36 -13.37
C GLU A 73 17.17 6.41 -11.85
N LEU A 74 15.95 6.66 -11.37
CA LEU A 74 15.61 6.60 -9.96
C LEU A 74 15.83 5.20 -9.41
N ASP A 75 15.32 4.16 -10.07
CA ASP A 75 15.53 2.76 -9.70
C ASP A 75 17.02 2.38 -9.69
N ARG A 76 17.80 2.90 -10.65
CA ARG A 76 19.26 2.69 -10.66
C ARG A 76 19.96 3.29 -9.44
N LEU A 77 19.51 4.45 -8.97
CA LEU A 77 20.09 5.17 -7.82
C LEU A 77 19.56 4.64 -6.49
N HIS A 78 18.28 4.25 -6.47
CA HIS A 78 17.51 3.81 -5.32
C HIS A 78 16.66 2.58 -5.68
N PRO A 79 17.26 1.37 -5.75
CA PRO A 79 16.52 0.16 -6.12
C PRO A 79 15.42 -0.23 -5.11
N ARG A 80 15.56 0.26 -3.86
CA ARG A 80 14.57 0.16 -2.79
C ARG A 80 14.65 1.41 -1.90
N PRO A 81 13.53 1.86 -1.31
CA PRO A 81 12.15 1.41 -1.54
C PRO A 81 11.69 1.67 -2.98
N TYR A 82 10.68 0.93 -3.47
CA TYR A 82 10.09 1.28 -4.75
C TYR A 82 9.38 2.65 -4.64
N PHE A 83 9.28 3.35 -5.78
CA PHE A 83 8.63 4.64 -5.88
C PHE A 83 7.44 4.52 -6.83
N ASP A 84 6.29 4.19 -6.24
CA ASP A 84 5.13 3.64 -6.93
C ASP A 84 3.98 4.65 -6.91
N GLY A 85 3.32 4.84 -8.06
CA GLY A 85 2.32 5.89 -8.15
C GLY A 85 1.93 6.28 -9.56
N ALA A 86 0.99 7.22 -9.65
CA ALA A 86 0.38 7.68 -10.89
C ALA A 86 0.55 9.19 -11.12
N TYR A 87 0.49 9.59 -12.40
CA TYR A 87 0.50 10.97 -12.85
C TYR A 87 -0.93 11.41 -13.23
N LEU A 88 -1.51 12.29 -12.43
CA LEU A 88 -2.93 12.66 -12.49
C LEU A 88 -3.11 14.16 -12.75
N LEU A 89 -4.29 14.52 -13.26
CA LEU A 89 -4.78 15.89 -13.18
C LEU A 89 -5.42 16.12 -11.80
N SER A 90 -5.46 17.37 -11.37
CA SER A 90 -6.27 17.76 -10.20
C SER A 90 -7.75 17.36 -10.35
N ALA A 91 -8.27 17.38 -11.58
CA ALA A 91 -9.64 16.98 -11.89
C ALA A 91 -9.90 15.48 -11.69
N ASP A 92 -8.88 14.62 -11.79
CA ASP A 92 -9.03 13.19 -11.50
C ASP A 92 -9.17 12.95 -10.00
N LEU A 93 -8.35 13.63 -9.19
CA LEU A 93 -8.46 13.55 -7.73
C LEU A 93 -9.81 14.07 -7.24
N ALA A 94 -10.37 15.11 -7.89
CA ALA A 94 -11.66 15.69 -7.54
C ALA A 94 -12.86 14.82 -7.97
N ALA A 95 -12.65 13.72 -8.69
CA ALA A 95 -13.68 12.83 -9.18
C ALA A 95 -13.51 11.40 -8.63
N ASP A 96 -14.56 10.60 -8.80
CA ASP A 96 -14.52 9.17 -8.50
C ASP A 96 -13.37 8.49 -9.28
N PRO A 97 -12.47 7.74 -8.62
CA PRO A 97 -11.34 7.09 -9.27
C PRO A 97 -11.74 6.12 -10.37
N ASP A 98 -12.95 5.55 -10.35
CA ASP A 98 -13.44 4.68 -11.44
C ASP A 98 -13.66 5.44 -12.76
N LEU A 99 -13.74 6.78 -12.71
CA LEU A 99 -13.83 7.65 -13.89
C LEU A 99 -12.47 8.12 -14.39
N CYS A 100 -11.40 7.88 -13.62
CA CYS A 100 -10.06 8.25 -14.03
C CYS A 100 -9.65 7.42 -15.25
N PRO A 101 -9.18 8.05 -16.34
CA PRO A 101 -8.72 7.31 -17.50
C PRO A 101 -7.44 6.53 -17.18
N ASP A 102 -6.98 5.74 -18.15
CA ASP A 102 -5.62 5.23 -18.13
C ASP A 102 -4.62 6.40 -18.10
N VAL A 103 -3.63 6.28 -17.22
CA VAL A 103 -2.62 7.31 -16.95
C VAL A 103 -1.23 6.71 -16.88
N PRO A 104 -0.16 7.50 -17.08
CA PRO A 104 1.18 7.04 -16.79
C PRO A 104 1.33 6.67 -15.31
N ALA A 105 1.99 5.56 -15.03
CA ALA A 105 2.19 5.05 -13.68
C ALA A 105 3.51 4.29 -13.55
N CYS A 106 3.99 4.12 -12.32
CA CYS A 106 5.10 3.24 -11.99
C CYS A 106 4.68 2.28 -10.87
N HIS A 107 5.06 1.01 -10.99
CA HIS A 107 4.83 0.01 -9.97
C HIS A 107 5.98 -1.00 -9.96
N GLU A 108 6.64 -1.18 -8.82
CA GLU A 108 7.78 -2.07 -8.63
C GLU A 108 8.85 -1.90 -9.74
N ALA A 109 9.29 -0.66 -9.96
CA ALA A 109 10.24 -0.24 -11.00
C ALA A 109 9.77 -0.44 -12.46
N THR A 110 8.55 -0.90 -12.67
CA THR A 110 7.95 -1.03 -14.00
C THR A 110 7.12 0.20 -14.32
N PHE A 111 7.59 1.01 -15.27
CA PHE A 111 6.84 2.14 -15.78
C PHE A 111 5.83 1.70 -16.85
N GLU A 112 4.56 2.03 -16.62
CA GLU A 112 3.44 1.81 -17.52
C GLU A 112 3.04 3.15 -18.15
N PRO A 113 3.23 3.34 -19.48
CA PRO A 113 2.91 4.60 -20.16
C PRO A 113 1.43 5.01 -20.09
N SER A 114 0.54 4.03 -19.93
CA SER A 114 -0.91 4.19 -19.90
C SER A 114 -1.51 2.96 -19.23
N GLY A 115 -2.06 3.13 -18.04
CA GLY A 115 -2.79 2.07 -17.35
C GLY A 115 -3.54 2.59 -16.13
N HIS A 116 -4.19 1.66 -15.43
CA HIS A 116 -5.07 1.97 -14.30
C HIS A 116 -4.64 1.28 -13.00
N ARG A 117 -3.47 0.62 -12.99
CA ARG A 117 -3.03 -0.21 -11.87
C ARG A 117 -2.85 0.57 -10.56
N MET A 118 -2.31 1.79 -10.66
CA MET A 118 -2.00 2.66 -9.53
C MET A 118 -3.17 3.59 -9.15
N VAL A 119 -4.30 3.50 -9.87
CA VAL A 119 -5.52 4.23 -9.54
C VAL A 119 -6.39 3.31 -8.70
N SER A 120 -6.67 3.71 -7.46
CA SER A 120 -7.51 2.92 -6.58
C SER A 120 -8.32 3.79 -5.64
N LEU A 121 -9.52 3.32 -5.28
CA LEU A 121 -10.36 3.96 -4.27
C LEU A 121 -9.63 4.16 -2.93
N VAL A 122 -8.81 3.19 -2.53
CA VAL A 122 -8.05 3.28 -1.28
C VAL A 122 -7.03 4.42 -1.34
N THR A 123 -6.35 4.62 -2.48
CA THR A 123 -5.41 5.74 -2.68
C THR A 123 -6.08 7.10 -2.44
N TRP A 124 -7.31 7.31 -2.96
CA TRP A 124 -8.04 8.57 -2.78
C TRP A 124 -8.36 8.82 -1.31
N HIS A 125 -8.88 7.81 -0.61
CA HIS A 125 -9.20 7.94 0.81
C HIS A 125 -7.94 8.11 1.68
N GLU A 126 -6.86 7.39 1.40
CA GLU A 126 -5.58 7.57 2.10
C GLU A 126 -5.02 8.98 1.89
N LEU A 127 -5.05 9.51 0.66
CA LEU A 127 -4.63 10.88 0.38
C LEU A 127 -5.49 11.90 1.12
N HIS A 128 -6.81 11.80 1.03
CA HIS A 128 -7.72 12.73 1.69
C HIS A 128 -7.51 12.78 3.21
N GLU A 129 -7.33 11.62 3.86
CA GLU A 129 -7.21 11.55 5.32
C GLU A 129 -5.79 11.81 5.85
N TYR A 130 -4.76 11.35 5.13
CA TYR A 130 -3.38 11.29 5.65
C TYR A 130 -2.32 11.88 4.72
N GLY A 131 -2.67 12.26 3.49
CA GLY A 131 -1.72 12.61 2.45
C GLY A 131 -0.68 13.64 2.87
N VAL A 132 0.58 13.39 2.50
CA VAL A 132 1.71 14.27 2.82
C VAL A 132 2.17 14.99 1.55
N ALA A 133 2.10 16.31 1.55
CA ALA A 133 2.61 17.11 0.45
C ALA A 133 4.14 17.22 0.53
N VAL A 134 4.84 16.72 -0.49
CA VAL A 134 6.28 16.95 -0.70
C VAL A 134 6.50 18.16 -1.60
N ARG A 135 5.66 18.31 -2.63
CA ARG A 135 5.59 19.48 -3.52
C ARG A 135 4.13 19.88 -3.70
N GLY A 136 3.87 21.17 -3.77
CA GLY A 136 2.53 21.73 -3.95
C GLY A 136 1.89 22.18 -2.62
N PRO A 137 0.62 22.61 -2.65
CA PRO A 137 -0.12 22.98 -1.45
C PRO A 137 -0.31 21.77 -0.51
N ALA A 138 -0.66 22.02 0.76
CA ALA A 138 -1.07 20.95 1.66
C ALA A 138 -2.30 20.19 1.12
N ILE A 139 -2.39 18.87 1.38
CA ILE A 139 -3.45 18.01 0.81
C ILE A 139 -4.87 18.53 1.10
N GLY A 140 -5.10 19.10 2.29
CA GLY A 140 -6.39 19.70 2.67
C GLY A 140 -6.77 20.98 1.91
N LYS A 141 -5.95 21.41 0.94
CA LYS A 141 -6.28 22.47 -0.02
C LYS A 141 -6.63 21.92 -1.42
N LEU A 142 -6.52 20.61 -1.62
CA LEU A 142 -6.95 19.94 -2.84
C LEU A 142 -8.36 19.39 -2.65
N ASP A 143 -9.12 19.37 -3.74
CA ASP A 143 -10.37 18.63 -3.81
C ASP A 143 -10.04 17.17 -4.09
N VAL A 144 -10.12 16.32 -3.07
CA VAL A 144 -9.96 14.87 -3.19
C VAL A 144 -11.30 14.22 -2.92
N TRP A 145 -11.83 13.52 -3.92
CA TRP A 145 -13.09 12.83 -3.83
C TRP A 145 -13.00 11.66 -2.85
N THR A 146 -14.02 11.50 -2.02
CA THR A 146 -14.16 10.37 -1.11
C THR A 146 -15.63 10.00 -0.95
N ASP A 147 -15.93 8.72 -0.81
CA ASP A 147 -17.24 8.22 -0.42
C ASP A 147 -17.10 7.01 0.52
N GLU A 148 -17.42 7.21 1.80
CA GLU A 148 -17.24 6.18 2.83
C GLU A 148 -18.06 4.92 2.54
N ALA A 149 -19.29 5.07 2.04
CA ALA A 149 -20.16 3.93 1.73
C ALA A 149 -19.55 3.06 0.62
N THR A 150 -19.01 3.69 -0.43
CA THR A 150 -18.32 3.03 -1.53
C THR A 150 -17.02 2.39 -1.06
N LEU A 151 -16.22 3.05 -0.21
CA LEU A 151 -15.01 2.47 0.39
C LEU A 151 -15.32 1.19 1.17
N LEU A 152 -16.34 1.23 2.04
CA LEU A 152 -16.73 0.06 2.83
C LEU A 152 -17.29 -1.07 1.94
N ALA A 153 -18.06 -0.74 0.90
CA ALA A 153 -18.57 -1.73 -0.05
C ALA A 153 -17.45 -2.38 -0.89
N ASN A 154 -16.51 -1.58 -1.38
CA ASN A 154 -15.33 -2.05 -2.10
C ASN A 154 -14.46 -2.95 -1.21
N THR A 155 -14.25 -2.56 0.05
CA THR A 155 -13.48 -3.34 1.03
C THR A 155 -14.08 -4.72 1.30
N ARG A 156 -15.41 -4.80 1.48
CA ARG A 156 -16.12 -6.09 1.62
C ARG A 156 -15.94 -6.94 0.37
N THR A 157 -16.08 -6.34 -0.81
CA THR A 157 -15.89 -7.03 -2.09
C THR A 157 -14.48 -7.56 -2.23
N ASN A 158 -13.46 -6.78 -1.87
CA ASN A 158 -12.05 -7.19 -1.91
C ASN A 158 -11.78 -8.41 -1.01
N LEU A 159 -12.28 -8.41 0.23
CA LEU A 159 -12.18 -9.58 1.13
C LEU A 159 -12.85 -10.83 0.54
N ARG A 160 -14.06 -10.67 -0.02
CA ARG A 160 -14.87 -11.78 -0.57
C ARG A 160 -14.38 -12.32 -1.91
N THR A 161 -13.53 -11.58 -2.61
CA THR A 161 -13.02 -11.96 -3.94
C THR A 161 -11.52 -12.19 -3.91
N TYR A 162 -10.74 -11.12 -3.81
CA TYR A 162 -9.28 -11.15 -3.86
C TYR A 162 -8.69 -11.99 -2.73
N TRP A 163 -9.02 -11.68 -1.46
CA TRP A 163 -8.46 -12.42 -0.33
C TRP A 163 -9.02 -13.84 -0.22
N LYS A 164 -10.31 -14.04 -0.54
CA LYS A 164 -10.91 -15.39 -0.61
C LYS A 164 -10.22 -16.30 -1.61
N ARG A 165 -9.75 -15.77 -2.75
CA ARG A 165 -8.92 -16.53 -3.70
C ARG A 165 -7.61 -16.99 -3.05
N TRP A 166 -6.96 -16.11 -2.30
CA TRP A 166 -5.71 -16.44 -1.60
C TRP A 166 -5.88 -17.48 -0.50
N VAL A 167 -7.05 -17.56 0.16
CA VAL A 167 -7.39 -18.69 1.03
C VAL A 167 -7.32 -20.00 0.26
N GLY A 168 -7.98 -20.08 -0.91
CA GLY A 168 -7.94 -21.29 -1.75
C GLY A 168 -6.55 -21.61 -2.33
N ASP A 169 -5.73 -20.59 -2.61
CA ASP A 169 -4.34 -20.78 -3.03
C ASP A 169 -3.48 -21.34 -1.88
N LEU A 170 -3.68 -20.85 -0.65
CA LEU A 170 -3.02 -21.34 0.55
C LEU A 170 -3.48 -22.75 0.96
N ASP A 171 -4.76 -23.07 0.81
CA ASP A 171 -5.29 -24.43 1.02
C ASP A 171 -4.51 -25.42 0.14
N ARG A 172 -4.49 -25.17 -1.18
CA ARG A 172 -3.74 -25.98 -2.15
C ARG A 172 -2.25 -26.07 -1.82
N LEU A 173 -1.65 -24.96 -1.38
CA LEU A 173 -0.25 -24.93 -0.99
C LEU A 173 0.02 -25.84 0.21
N THR A 174 -0.82 -25.76 1.25
CA THR A 174 -0.68 -26.58 2.46
C THR A 174 -0.95 -28.07 2.23
N GLU A 175 -1.74 -28.42 1.21
CA GLU A 175 -1.97 -29.81 0.81
C GLU A 175 -0.83 -30.38 -0.03
N THR A 176 -0.36 -29.62 -1.02
CA THR A 176 0.58 -30.13 -2.03
C THR A 176 2.04 -29.96 -1.66
N ALA A 177 2.36 -28.96 -0.82
CA ALA A 177 3.73 -28.66 -0.40
C ALA A 177 3.76 -28.15 1.06
N PRO A 178 3.32 -28.95 2.05
CA PRO A 178 3.23 -28.54 3.46
C PRO A 178 4.57 -28.13 4.08
N ASP A 179 5.69 -28.64 3.55
CA ASP A 179 7.04 -28.36 4.02
C ASP A 179 7.67 -27.14 3.31
N ARG A 180 6.96 -26.50 2.38
CA ARG A 180 7.49 -25.34 1.66
C ARG A 180 7.62 -24.16 2.62
N ALA A 181 8.85 -23.67 2.76
CA ALA A 181 9.10 -22.38 3.37
C ALA A 181 8.48 -21.28 2.50
N VAL A 182 7.61 -20.47 3.11
CA VAL A 182 7.12 -19.23 2.51
C VAL A 182 7.95 -18.06 3.00
N ASP A 183 8.12 -17.09 2.13
CA ASP A 183 8.77 -15.83 2.46
C ASP A 183 8.08 -15.19 3.68
N PRO A 184 8.82 -14.74 4.72
CA PRO A 184 8.24 -13.99 5.82
C PRO A 184 7.38 -12.81 5.36
N TRP A 185 7.77 -12.10 4.31
CA TRP A 185 6.98 -11.01 3.72
C TRP A 185 5.59 -11.49 3.30
N PHE A 186 5.47 -12.71 2.76
CA PHE A 186 4.17 -13.26 2.36
C PHE A 186 3.25 -13.51 3.58
N VAL A 187 3.82 -13.90 4.72
CA VAL A 187 3.07 -14.04 5.99
C VAL A 187 2.59 -12.68 6.48
N GLU A 188 3.48 -11.68 6.53
CA GLU A 188 3.14 -10.29 6.88
C GLU A 188 2.02 -9.76 6.00
N TRP A 189 2.15 -9.95 4.70
CA TRP A 189 1.22 -9.47 3.70
C TRP A 189 -0.17 -10.13 3.84
N CYS A 190 -0.23 -11.46 4.01
CA CYS A 190 -1.50 -12.16 4.24
C CYS A 190 -2.19 -11.69 5.52
N VAL A 191 -1.44 -11.67 6.62
CA VAL A 191 -1.99 -11.44 7.97
C VAL A 191 -2.36 -9.96 8.12
N LEU A 192 -1.42 -9.04 7.96
CA LEU A 192 -1.68 -7.61 8.20
C LEU A 192 -2.44 -6.96 7.04
N GLY A 193 -2.27 -7.44 5.82
CA GLY A 193 -3.03 -6.97 4.66
C GLY A 193 -4.52 -7.21 4.84
N SER A 194 -4.94 -8.43 5.18
CA SER A 194 -6.35 -8.76 5.41
C SER A 194 -6.93 -8.11 6.67
N VAL A 195 -6.15 -8.03 7.75
CA VAL A 195 -6.58 -7.39 9.02
C VAL A 195 -6.83 -5.90 8.83
N ARG A 196 -6.05 -5.20 7.99
CA ARG A 196 -6.30 -3.79 7.67
C ARG A 196 -7.70 -3.56 7.10
N LEU A 197 -8.16 -4.46 6.22
CA LEU A 197 -9.50 -4.36 5.62
C LEU A 197 -10.59 -4.63 6.67
N HIS A 198 -10.41 -5.64 7.52
CA HIS A 198 -11.35 -5.90 8.61
C HIS A 198 -11.42 -4.74 9.62
N ALA A 199 -10.27 -4.17 9.99
CA ALA A 199 -10.20 -3.03 10.90
C ALA A 199 -10.97 -1.81 10.34
N LEU A 200 -10.85 -1.54 9.04
CA LEU A 200 -11.65 -0.50 8.38
C LEU A 200 -13.15 -0.78 8.51
N LEU A 201 -13.61 -2.01 8.25
CA LEU A 201 -15.02 -2.37 8.34
C LEU A 201 -15.60 -2.28 9.76
N VAL A 202 -14.79 -2.54 10.78
CA VAL A 202 -15.22 -2.50 12.19
C VAL A 202 -15.14 -1.08 12.77
N THR A 203 -14.09 -0.34 12.43
CA THR A 203 -13.78 0.94 13.08
C THR A 203 -14.19 2.17 12.27
N GLY A 204 -14.51 2.00 10.98
CA GLY A 204 -14.77 3.11 10.06
C GLY A 204 -13.55 3.99 9.80
N ARG A 205 -12.33 3.48 10.05
CA ARG A 205 -11.08 4.24 9.89
C ARG A 205 -10.08 3.45 9.07
N LEU A 206 -9.35 4.14 8.21
CA LEU A 206 -8.18 3.56 7.58
C LEU A 206 -7.08 3.31 8.62
N HIS A 207 -6.37 2.21 8.44
CA HIS A 207 -5.24 1.83 9.29
C HIS A 207 -4.04 1.51 8.41
N SER A 208 -2.83 1.73 8.91
CA SER A 208 -1.67 1.04 8.34
C SER A 208 -1.71 -0.46 8.65
N LYS A 209 -0.90 -1.27 7.95
CA LYS A 209 -0.75 -2.70 8.26
C LYS A 209 -0.33 -2.91 9.72
N GLY A 210 0.68 -2.18 10.19
CA GLY A 210 1.15 -2.26 11.57
C GLY A 210 0.11 -1.74 12.57
N GLY A 211 -0.58 -0.65 12.24
CA GLY A 211 -1.66 -0.09 13.04
C GLY A 211 -2.81 -1.08 13.23
N ALA A 212 -3.28 -1.68 12.14
CA ALA A 212 -4.36 -2.67 12.17
C ALA A 212 -3.97 -3.94 12.94
N GLY A 213 -2.72 -4.42 12.77
CA GLY A 213 -2.22 -5.57 13.53
C GLY A 213 -2.18 -5.30 15.03
N ARG A 214 -1.67 -4.13 15.45
CA ARG A 214 -1.63 -3.74 16.87
C ARG A 214 -3.04 -3.61 17.45
N TRP A 215 -3.94 -2.95 16.72
CA TRP A 215 -5.35 -2.85 17.09
C TRP A 215 -5.98 -4.24 17.28
N ALA A 216 -5.80 -5.16 16.34
CA ALA A 216 -6.38 -6.50 16.40
C ALA A 216 -5.88 -7.31 17.61
N VAL A 217 -4.61 -7.14 18.00
CA VAL A 217 -4.03 -7.75 19.21
C VAL A 217 -4.59 -7.11 20.48
N GLU A 218 -4.69 -5.77 20.53
CA GLU A 218 -5.14 -5.02 21.70
C GLU A 218 -6.60 -5.34 22.06
N VAL A 219 -7.48 -5.40 21.06
CA VAL A 219 -8.92 -5.66 21.27
C VAL A 219 -9.30 -7.13 21.15
N GLU A 220 -8.33 -8.02 20.95
CA GLU A 220 -8.53 -9.44 20.67
C GLU A 220 -9.58 -9.70 19.57
N ALA A 221 -9.50 -8.97 18.45
CA ALA A 221 -10.55 -8.92 17.42
C ALA A 221 -10.98 -10.31 16.88
N PHE A 222 -10.07 -11.28 16.90
CA PHE A 222 -10.31 -12.66 16.46
C PHE A 222 -10.22 -13.70 17.60
N GLY A 223 -9.97 -13.25 18.83
CA GLY A 223 -9.72 -14.09 20.00
C GLY A 223 -8.25 -14.52 20.17
N PRO A 224 -7.89 -15.07 21.35
CA PRO A 224 -6.50 -15.27 21.78
C PRO A 224 -5.72 -16.31 20.97
N ARG A 225 -6.41 -17.23 20.26
CA ARG A 225 -5.78 -18.26 19.40
C ARG A 225 -4.90 -17.65 18.31
N TRP A 226 -5.21 -16.43 17.85
CA TRP A 226 -4.54 -15.76 16.74
C TRP A 226 -3.48 -14.74 17.17
N ARG A 227 -3.33 -14.52 18.48
CA ARG A 227 -2.28 -13.63 19.00
C ARG A 227 -0.88 -14.01 18.49
N PRO A 228 -0.49 -15.31 18.43
CA PRO A 228 0.83 -15.67 17.91
C PRO A 228 1.08 -15.26 16.46
N ILE A 229 0.13 -15.48 15.54
CA ILE A 229 0.32 -15.15 14.12
C ILE A 229 0.28 -13.64 13.86
N LEU A 230 -0.58 -12.90 14.60
CA LEU A 230 -0.62 -11.44 14.54
C LEU A 230 0.69 -10.83 15.04
N THR A 231 1.22 -11.30 16.17
CA THR A 231 2.50 -10.82 16.70
C THR A 231 3.67 -11.20 15.79
N GLU A 232 3.66 -12.40 15.20
CA GLU A 232 4.68 -12.81 14.23
C GLU A 232 4.66 -11.92 12.98
N ALA A 233 3.49 -11.58 12.46
CA ALA A 233 3.38 -10.69 11.30
C ALA A 233 3.83 -9.26 11.63
N LEU A 234 3.53 -8.75 12.83
CA LEU A 234 4.04 -7.46 13.31
C LEU A 234 5.57 -7.47 13.46
N ARG A 235 6.13 -8.55 14.01
CA ARG A 235 7.58 -8.74 14.16
C ARG A 235 8.29 -8.73 12.80
N ILE A 236 7.74 -9.46 11.82
CA ILE A 236 8.25 -9.47 10.44
C ILE A 236 8.18 -8.06 9.84
N ARG A 237 7.07 -7.34 10.03
CA ARG A 237 6.89 -5.99 9.48
C ARG A 237 7.91 -4.98 10.01
N SER A 238 8.20 -5.05 11.31
CA SER A 238 9.14 -4.13 11.96
C SER A 238 10.60 -4.52 11.78
N ASP A 239 10.90 -5.56 10.98
CA ASP A 239 12.23 -6.18 10.87
C ASP A 239 12.85 -6.46 12.25
N ASP A 240 12.03 -6.97 13.17
CA ASP A 240 12.47 -7.26 14.54
C ASP A 240 13.18 -8.62 14.59
N ASP A 241 14.49 -8.56 14.85
CA ASP A 241 15.41 -9.70 15.03
C ASP A 241 15.11 -10.56 16.27
N GLY A 242 14.09 -10.19 17.05
CA GLY A 242 13.56 -11.00 18.14
C GLY A 242 13.13 -12.41 17.71
N PRO A 243 13.02 -13.35 18.67
CA PRO A 243 12.66 -14.72 18.35
C PRO A 243 11.25 -14.81 17.76
N SER A 244 11.09 -15.63 16.71
CA SER A 244 9.77 -15.94 16.17
C SER A 244 8.90 -16.63 17.22
N ALA A 245 7.60 -16.33 17.19
CA ALA A 245 6.60 -17.07 17.96
C ALA A 245 6.43 -18.53 17.48
N TYR A 246 7.01 -18.87 16.32
CA TYR A 246 6.89 -20.18 15.69
C TYR A 246 8.25 -20.88 15.59
N ALA A 247 8.38 -22.01 16.30
CA ALA A 247 9.52 -22.91 16.16
C ALA A 247 9.46 -23.77 14.87
N ASP A 248 8.29 -23.90 14.25
CA ASP A 248 8.06 -24.68 13.04
C ASP A 248 7.38 -23.81 11.96
N LEU A 249 8.07 -23.63 10.83
CA LEU A 249 7.55 -22.83 9.71
C LEU A 249 6.28 -23.43 9.09
N ARG A 250 6.06 -24.74 9.24
CA ARG A 250 4.84 -25.42 8.77
C ARG A 250 3.64 -25.11 9.64
N HIS A 251 3.89 -24.92 10.94
CA HIS A 251 2.85 -24.40 11.84
C HIS A 251 2.54 -22.94 11.49
N ARG A 252 3.56 -22.11 11.22
CA ARG A 252 3.35 -20.72 10.78
C ARG A 252 2.54 -20.62 9.50
N LEU A 253 2.85 -21.46 8.50
CA LEU A 253 2.10 -21.50 7.24
C LEU A 253 0.63 -21.89 7.44
N ARG A 254 0.36 -22.93 8.24
CA ARG A 254 -1.01 -23.35 8.58
C ARG A 254 -1.78 -22.25 9.33
N ASP A 255 -1.15 -21.64 10.34
CA ASP A 255 -1.78 -20.53 11.07
C ASP A 255 -1.99 -19.30 10.17
N THR A 256 -1.11 -19.03 9.20
CA THR A 256 -1.30 -17.95 8.19
C THR A 256 -2.54 -18.21 7.35
N ARG A 257 -2.68 -19.43 6.81
CA ARG A 257 -3.86 -19.87 6.04
C ARG A 257 -5.13 -19.80 6.88
N ASP A 258 -5.12 -20.44 8.05
CA ASP A 258 -6.32 -20.54 8.90
C ASP A 258 -6.75 -19.17 9.40
N PHE A 259 -5.79 -18.28 9.67
CA PHE A 259 -6.09 -16.91 10.06
C PHE A 259 -6.68 -16.11 8.91
N LEU A 260 -6.10 -16.17 7.71
CA LEU A 260 -6.68 -15.50 6.54
C LEU A 260 -8.12 -15.97 6.28
N ALA A 261 -8.37 -17.27 6.39
CA ALA A 261 -9.71 -17.84 6.29
C ALA A 261 -10.66 -17.29 7.37
N ALA A 262 -10.20 -17.17 8.62
CA ALA A 262 -10.97 -16.58 9.71
C ALA A 262 -11.30 -15.10 9.46
N VAL A 263 -10.36 -14.32 8.94
CA VAL A 263 -10.59 -12.91 8.56
C VAL A 263 -11.64 -12.83 7.46
N VAL A 264 -11.54 -13.64 6.39
CA VAL A 264 -12.54 -13.64 5.31
C VAL A 264 -13.92 -14.02 5.86
N ALA A 265 -14.02 -15.11 6.62
CA ALA A 265 -15.28 -15.59 7.18
C ALA A 265 -15.97 -14.56 8.11
N ALA A 266 -15.20 -13.82 8.91
CA ALA A 266 -15.74 -12.77 9.78
C ALA A 266 -16.41 -11.61 9.02
N ASN A 267 -16.18 -11.48 7.71
CA ASN A 267 -16.68 -10.41 6.87
C ASN A 267 -17.60 -10.90 5.73
N GLU A 268 -18.04 -12.17 5.76
CA GLU A 268 -18.99 -12.72 4.76
C GLU A 268 -20.46 -12.37 5.03
N VAL A 269 -20.80 -11.89 6.24
CA VAL A 269 -22.16 -11.48 6.64
C VAL A 269 -22.49 -10.07 6.20
#